data_AF-A0A9Q1JJ95-F1
#
_entry.id   AF-A0A9Q1JJ95-F1
#
_cell.length_a   1.000
_cell.length_b   1.000
_cell.length_c   1.000
_cell.angle_alpha   90.00
_cell.angle_beta   90.00
_cell.angle_gamma   90.00
#
_symmetry.space_group_name_H-M   'P 1'
#
loop_
_entity.id
_entity.type
_entity.pdbx_description
1 polymer ?
#
loop_
_entity_poly.entity_id
_entity_poly.type
_entity_poly.pdbx_seq_one_letter_code
_entity_poly.pdbx_strand_id
1 'polypeptide(L)'
;MTGSRCSELRSLLRKSLSLLPPVSLSTPSSSSKSLSSSSAMDDLKQAIRTRLCIIGSGPAAHTAAIYAARAQLKPVLFEGWMANGIAPGGQLTTTSDVENFPGFPDGISGLDLTDKFRQQSIRFGTQILTETVSSVDFSTTPFKVFSEDSKATVLADALIIATGAVAKRLDFPGAGEGSGGFWNRGISACAVCDGAAPIFRDKPLAVIGGGDSAMEEATFLTKYGSKVYIIHRRDAFRASKIMQKRAIENPKIEVLWNSVVEEAYGDEEKSNRVLGGLKVKNVVTGDVTNLKVSGLFFAIGHEPATKFLGGQLELDSDGYVVTKPGTTQTSVRGVFAAGDVQDKKYRQAITAAGTGVVFYCDRTGGVLTSYELEMCVGRTAVGRWRLTKVGLGKVAIAYPVPMRRKLLTILVPELPTQRHLEAWRGCMAALDAEHYLQEIGSQEGKSD
;
A
#
# COMPACT_ATOMS: atom_id res chain seq x y z
N MET A 1 24.85 -48.47 -52.57
CA MET A 1 25.79 -48.94 -51.53
C MET A 1 25.02 -49.12 -50.24
N THR A 2 25.28 -50.20 -49.47
CA THR A 2 25.03 -50.38 -48.00
C THR A 2 23.78 -49.74 -47.34
N GLY A 3 22.91 -50.45 -46.62
CA GLY A 3 22.91 -51.87 -46.26
C GLY A 3 21.89 -52.20 -45.16
N SER A 4 21.31 -53.40 -45.25
CA SER A 4 20.40 -54.10 -44.31
C SER A 4 20.37 -53.69 -42.82
N ARG A 5 19.16 -53.57 -42.25
CA ARG A 5 18.68 -54.36 -41.09
C ARG A 5 17.20 -54.08 -40.77
N CYS A 6 16.28 -54.93 -41.23
CA CYS A 6 14.89 -54.94 -40.77
C CYS A 6 14.23 -56.32 -41.02
N SER A 7 14.68 -57.35 -40.29
CA SER A 7 14.16 -58.72 -40.46
C SER A 7 14.44 -59.65 -39.29
N GLU A 8 13.99 -59.31 -38.07
CA GLU A 8 13.90 -60.30 -36.98
C GLU A 8 12.92 -59.82 -35.89
N LEU A 9 11.76 -60.49 -35.84
CA LEU A 9 10.72 -60.57 -34.76
C LEU A 9 9.32 -60.88 -35.32
N ARG A 10 9.25 -61.71 -36.39
CA ARG A 10 8.03 -62.44 -36.79
C ARG A 10 8.07 -63.89 -36.28
N SER A 11 8.18 -64.04 -34.97
CA SER A 11 7.89 -65.29 -34.26
C SER A 11 7.35 -64.92 -32.87
N LEU A 12 6.40 -65.72 -32.35
CA LEU A 12 5.52 -65.48 -31.18
C LEU A 12 4.10 -64.96 -31.47
N LEU A 13 3.47 -65.52 -32.51
CA LEU A 13 2.01 -65.68 -32.58
C LEU A 13 1.70 -67.17 -32.78
N ARG A 14 1.42 -67.91 -31.68
CA ARG A 14 0.68 -69.20 -31.63
C ARG A 14 0.60 -69.70 -30.19
N LYS A 15 -0.57 -70.27 -29.83
CA LYS A 15 -1.09 -70.55 -28.47
C LYS A 15 -1.47 -69.25 -27.74
N SER A 16 -2.72 -69.03 -27.33
CA SER A 16 -3.89 -69.92 -27.22
C SER A 16 -5.15 -69.26 -27.80
N LEU A 17 -6.00 -70.06 -28.45
CA LEU A 17 -7.29 -69.64 -29.00
C LEU A 17 -8.35 -70.68 -28.64
N SER A 18 -9.20 -70.38 -27.66
CA SER A 18 -10.47 -71.07 -27.43
C SER A 18 -11.36 -70.27 -26.46
N LEU A 19 -12.68 -70.40 -26.64
CA LEU A 19 -13.79 -69.88 -25.83
C LEU A 19 -14.28 -68.44 -26.14
N LEU A 20 -15.28 -68.38 -27.03
CA LEU A 20 -16.35 -67.38 -27.06
C LEU A 20 -17.61 -68.00 -26.44
N PRO A 21 -18.59 -67.19 -25.97
CA PRO A 21 -19.87 -67.13 -26.71
C PRO A 21 -20.39 -65.66 -26.81
N PRO A 22 -21.66 -65.33 -27.13
CA PRO A 22 -21.93 -64.57 -28.36
C PRO A 22 -22.48 -63.14 -28.15
N VAL A 23 -22.43 -62.35 -29.22
CA VAL A 23 -23.08 -61.03 -29.34
C VAL A 23 -24.59 -61.17 -29.47
N SER A 24 -25.35 -60.27 -28.83
CA SER A 24 -26.78 -60.05 -29.14
C SER A 24 -27.00 -58.60 -29.59
N LEU A 25 -27.77 -58.44 -30.68
CA LEU A 25 -28.25 -57.12 -31.13
C LEU A 25 -29.51 -56.74 -30.35
N SER A 26 -29.62 -55.47 -29.95
CA SER A 26 -30.92 -54.81 -29.85
C SER A 26 -30.80 -53.31 -30.15
N THR A 27 -31.77 -52.81 -30.91
CA THR A 27 -32.09 -51.40 -31.13
C THR A 27 -33.61 -51.27 -31.03
N PRO A 28 -34.18 -50.05 -31.06
CA PRO A 28 -34.08 -49.05 -30.01
C PRO A 28 -35.45 -48.81 -29.35
N SER A 29 -35.49 -48.29 -28.12
CA SER A 29 -36.73 -47.71 -27.57
C SER A 29 -36.54 -46.21 -27.31
N SER A 30 -37.44 -45.43 -27.90
CA SER A 30 -37.49 -43.98 -27.76
C SER A 30 -38.14 -43.60 -26.43
N SER A 31 -37.45 -42.78 -25.64
CA SER A 31 -38.09 -41.95 -24.62
C SER A 31 -37.57 -40.51 -24.72
N SER A 32 -38.54 -39.61 -24.76
CA SER A 32 -38.47 -38.15 -24.88
C SER A 32 -37.20 -37.46 -24.35
N LYS A 33 -36.58 -36.64 -25.19
CA LYS A 33 -35.76 -35.50 -24.74
C LYS A 33 -36.58 -34.64 -23.77
N SER A 34 -36.14 -34.53 -22.53
CA SER A 34 -36.32 -33.30 -21.77
C SER A 34 -35.01 -32.52 -21.87
N LEU A 35 -35.08 -31.28 -22.36
CA LEU A 35 -33.96 -30.35 -22.22
C LEU A 35 -34.00 -29.82 -20.78
N SER A 36 -33.29 -30.48 -19.87
CA SER A 36 -32.91 -29.84 -18.61
C SER A 36 -31.74 -28.89 -18.88
N SER A 37 -31.90 -27.63 -18.48
CA SER A 37 -30.96 -26.54 -18.70
C SER A 37 -29.76 -26.59 -17.74
N SER A 38 -28.96 -27.66 -17.82
CA SER A 38 -27.86 -27.94 -16.88
C SER A 38 -26.49 -27.36 -17.29
N SER A 39 -26.44 -26.34 -18.14
CA SER A 39 -25.19 -25.76 -18.67
C SER A 39 -24.92 -24.33 -18.18
N ALA A 40 -25.41 -23.97 -17.00
CA ALA A 40 -25.26 -22.62 -16.42
C ALA A 40 -25.08 -22.60 -14.88
N MET A 41 -24.95 -23.76 -14.22
CA MET A 41 -24.85 -23.86 -12.75
C MET A 41 -23.73 -24.78 -12.22
N ASP A 42 -22.82 -25.26 -13.07
CA ASP A 42 -21.66 -26.07 -12.64
C ASP A 42 -20.31 -25.30 -12.62
N ASP A 43 -20.28 -24.04 -13.07
CA ASP A 43 -19.09 -23.16 -12.98
C ASP A 43 -19.04 -22.33 -11.67
N LEU A 44 -19.63 -22.85 -10.59
CA LEU A 44 -19.55 -22.24 -9.25
C LEU A 44 -18.16 -22.47 -8.64
N LYS A 45 -17.18 -21.66 -9.07
CA LYS A 45 -15.93 -21.41 -8.32
C LYS A 45 -16.27 -21.16 -6.86
N GLN A 46 -15.69 -21.94 -5.97
CA GLN A 46 -16.04 -21.96 -4.54
C GLN A 46 -15.80 -20.58 -3.90
N ALA A 47 -16.86 -19.79 -3.73
CA ALA A 47 -16.75 -18.40 -3.31
C ALA A 47 -16.34 -18.29 -1.82
N ILE A 48 -15.27 -17.56 -1.56
CA ILE A 48 -14.78 -17.32 -0.19
C ILE A 48 -15.58 -16.15 0.38
N ARG A 49 -16.32 -16.37 1.47
CA ARG A 49 -17.02 -15.30 2.20
C ARG A 49 -16.18 -14.81 3.37
N THR A 50 -16.04 -13.50 3.51
CA THR A 50 -15.40 -12.85 4.66
C THR A 50 -16.15 -11.60 5.09
N ARG A 51 -15.99 -11.18 6.34
CA ARG A 51 -16.50 -9.89 6.81
C ARG A 51 -15.64 -8.72 6.33
N LEU A 52 -14.35 -8.95 6.07
CA LEU A 52 -13.42 -7.91 5.63
C LEU A 52 -12.39 -8.47 4.64
N CYS A 53 -12.36 -7.86 3.46
CA CYS A 53 -11.31 -8.09 2.47
C CYS A 53 -10.35 -6.89 2.42
N ILE A 54 -9.05 -7.16 2.38
CA ILE A 54 -7.98 -6.17 2.30
C ILE A 54 -7.21 -6.41 1.00
N ILE A 55 -7.02 -5.38 0.20
CA ILE A 55 -6.34 -5.47 -1.10
C ILE A 55 -5.01 -4.73 -1.03
N GLY A 56 -3.90 -5.46 -1.09
CA GLY A 56 -2.53 -4.96 -0.97
C GLY A 56 -1.73 -5.63 0.16
N SER A 57 -0.41 -5.46 0.12
CA SER A 57 0.54 -6.04 1.09
C SER A 57 1.51 -5.02 1.72
N GLY A 58 1.25 -3.72 1.53
CA GLY A 58 2.05 -2.68 2.17
C GLY A 58 1.83 -2.59 3.70
N PRO A 59 2.56 -1.69 4.39
CA PRO A 59 2.42 -1.47 5.83
C PRO A 59 0.98 -1.18 6.28
N ALA A 60 0.23 -0.41 5.47
CA ALA A 60 -1.18 -0.12 5.67
C ALA A 60 -2.04 -1.40 5.71
N ALA A 61 -1.84 -2.31 4.75
CA ALA A 61 -2.63 -3.53 4.61
C ALA A 61 -2.38 -4.51 5.76
N HIS A 62 -1.12 -4.76 6.10
CA HIS A 62 -0.78 -5.64 7.21
C HIS A 62 -1.21 -5.06 8.56
N THR A 63 -1.08 -3.75 8.77
CA THR A 63 -1.57 -3.14 10.02
C THR A 63 -3.09 -3.26 10.12
N ALA A 64 -3.83 -3.02 9.03
CA ALA A 64 -5.27 -3.25 8.99
C ALA A 64 -5.64 -4.72 9.29
N ALA A 65 -4.93 -5.68 8.70
CA ALA A 65 -5.13 -7.11 8.91
C ALA A 65 -4.89 -7.52 10.37
N ILE A 66 -3.81 -7.05 10.99
CA ILE A 66 -3.48 -7.33 12.40
C ILE A 66 -4.60 -6.87 13.33
N TYR A 67 -5.15 -5.67 13.13
CA TYR A 67 -6.24 -5.15 13.97
C TYR A 67 -7.55 -5.91 13.73
N ALA A 68 -7.95 -6.12 12.47
CA ALA A 68 -9.17 -6.86 12.13
C ALA A 68 -9.14 -8.33 12.58
N ALA A 69 -7.98 -8.99 12.49
CA ALA A 69 -7.81 -10.35 12.97
C ALA A 69 -7.94 -10.42 14.51
N ARG A 70 -7.36 -9.45 15.24
CA ARG A 70 -7.52 -9.31 16.69
C ARG A 70 -8.96 -9.00 17.12
N ALA A 71 -9.72 -8.27 16.29
CA ALA A 71 -11.16 -8.04 16.45
C ALA A 71 -12.04 -9.24 16.03
N GLN A 72 -11.44 -10.41 15.76
CA GLN A 72 -12.14 -11.65 15.37
C GLN A 72 -12.97 -11.50 14.07
N LEU A 73 -12.58 -10.59 13.17
CA LEU A 73 -13.21 -10.43 11.86
C LEU A 73 -12.76 -11.49 10.84
N LYS A 74 -11.66 -12.21 11.11
CA LYS A 74 -11.02 -13.19 10.21
C LYS A 74 -10.79 -12.61 8.81
N PRO A 75 -10.00 -11.53 8.69
CA PRO A 75 -9.82 -10.82 7.43
C PRO A 75 -9.12 -11.70 6.38
N VAL A 76 -9.52 -11.52 5.13
CA VAL A 76 -8.80 -12.03 3.95
C VAL A 76 -7.96 -10.87 3.39
N LEU A 77 -6.67 -11.12 3.14
CA LEU A 77 -5.75 -10.14 2.57
C LEU A 77 -5.18 -10.68 1.25
N PHE A 78 -5.36 -9.93 0.16
CA PHE A 78 -4.71 -10.20 -1.12
C PHE A 78 -3.33 -9.51 -1.17
N GLU A 79 -2.25 -10.29 -1.12
CA GLU A 79 -0.90 -9.72 -1.09
C GLU A 79 -0.33 -9.37 -2.47
N GLY A 80 -0.96 -9.85 -3.55
CA GLY A 80 -0.53 -9.67 -4.94
C GLY A 80 0.54 -10.66 -5.38
N TRP A 81 0.52 -11.08 -6.64
CA TRP A 81 1.63 -11.77 -7.28
C TRP A 81 2.33 -10.81 -8.25
N MET A 82 3.46 -10.24 -7.81
CA MET A 82 4.18 -9.18 -8.55
C MET A 82 3.29 -7.99 -8.99
N ALA A 83 2.26 -7.67 -8.18
CA ALA A 83 1.29 -6.63 -8.50
C ALA A 83 1.97 -5.26 -8.67
N ASN A 84 1.67 -4.57 -9.77
CA ASN A 84 2.34 -3.33 -10.18
C ASN A 84 3.88 -3.46 -10.34
N GLY A 85 4.41 -4.67 -10.56
CA GLY A 85 5.85 -4.94 -10.64
C GLY A 85 6.55 -5.01 -9.28
N ILE A 86 5.81 -5.10 -8.17
CA ILE A 86 6.34 -5.08 -6.80
C ILE A 86 5.98 -6.39 -6.09
N ALA A 87 6.93 -6.92 -5.32
CA ALA A 87 6.76 -8.16 -4.55
C ALA A 87 5.79 -7.98 -3.35
N PRO A 88 5.25 -9.07 -2.78
CA PRO A 88 4.49 -9.04 -1.53
C PRO A 88 5.26 -8.31 -0.42
N GLY A 89 4.65 -7.28 0.15
CA GLY A 89 5.28 -6.34 1.10
C GLY A 89 5.24 -4.87 0.61
N GLY A 90 4.99 -4.64 -0.68
CA GLY A 90 4.88 -3.30 -1.26
C GLY A 90 6.23 -2.61 -1.44
N GLN A 91 6.25 -1.28 -1.62
CA GLN A 91 7.46 -0.53 -2.03
C GLN A 91 8.70 -0.78 -1.13
N LEU A 92 8.50 -1.15 0.14
CA LEU A 92 9.59 -1.49 1.06
C LEU A 92 10.41 -2.72 0.62
N THR A 93 9.86 -3.63 -0.19
CA THR A 93 10.67 -4.75 -0.75
C THR A 93 11.74 -4.27 -1.74
N THR A 94 11.66 -3.00 -2.18
CA THR A 94 12.59 -2.38 -3.13
C THR A 94 13.57 -1.41 -2.47
N THR A 95 13.58 -1.27 -1.14
CA THR A 95 14.63 -0.55 -0.41
C THR A 95 15.55 -1.51 0.34
N SER A 96 16.80 -1.10 0.53
CA SER A 96 17.79 -1.83 1.32
C SER A 96 17.50 -1.68 2.82
N ASP A 97 17.66 -0.46 3.35
CA ASP A 97 17.58 -0.17 4.78
C ASP A 97 16.45 0.82 5.09
N VAL A 98 15.88 0.69 6.29
CA VAL A 98 14.80 1.52 6.84
C VAL A 98 15.18 2.00 8.23
N GLU A 99 15.65 3.24 8.33
CA GLU A 99 16.04 3.88 9.59
C GLU A 99 14.92 4.70 10.25
N ASN A 100 13.86 5.04 9.48
CA ASN A 100 12.81 5.98 9.91
C ASN A 100 11.51 5.31 10.38
N PHE A 101 11.48 3.98 10.51
CA PHE A 101 10.36 3.25 11.09
C PHE A 101 10.57 3.06 12.61
N PRO A 102 9.71 3.64 13.48
CA PRO A 102 9.92 3.60 14.92
C PRO A 102 9.82 2.17 15.48
N GLY A 103 10.73 1.83 16.40
CA GLY A 103 10.86 0.50 16.99
C GLY A 103 12.13 -0.27 16.59
N PHE A 104 12.87 0.22 15.58
CA PHE A 104 14.12 -0.36 15.10
C PHE A 104 15.27 0.65 15.25
N PRO A 105 15.89 0.77 16.44
CA PRO A 105 16.89 1.82 16.72
C PRO A 105 18.18 1.65 15.91
N ASP A 106 18.50 0.41 15.52
CA ASP A 106 19.67 0.06 14.70
C ASP A 106 19.35 -0.01 13.20
N GLY A 107 18.14 0.43 12.79
CA GLY A 107 17.58 0.20 11.47
C GLY A 107 17.07 -1.23 11.25
N ILE A 108 16.47 -1.47 10.10
CA ILE A 108 16.01 -2.79 9.65
C ILE A 108 15.94 -2.83 8.12
N SER A 109 16.18 -3.98 7.49
CA SER A 109 16.03 -4.08 6.03
C SER A 109 14.55 -3.97 5.61
N GLY A 110 14.30 -3.45 4.41
CA GLY A 110 12.93 -3.32 3.89
C GLY A 110 12.19 -4.66 3.76
N LEU A 111 12.93 -5.73 3.42
CA LEU A 111 12.43 -7.10 3.36
C LEU A 111 12.13 -7.67 4.75
N ASP A 112 13.04 -7.55 5.71
CA ASP A 112 12.82 -8.06 7.08
C ASP A 112 11.66 -7.35 7.79
N LEU A 113 11.47 -6.05 7.52
CA LEU A 113 10.37 -5.27 8.08
C LEU A 113 9.02 -5.76 7.53
N THR A 114 8.92 -5.98 6.22
CA THR A 114 7.68 -6.47 5.60
C THR A 114 7.36 -7.92 5.96
N ASP A 115 8.37 -8.80 6.07
CA ASP A 115 8.15 -10.17 6.54
C ASP A 115 7.66 -10.19 8.01
N LYS A 116 8.21 -9.33 8.90
CA LYS A 116 7.68 -9.20 10.28
C LYS A 116 6.20 -8.78 10.29
N PHE A 117 5.78 -7.86 9.43
CA PHE A 117 4.36 -7.49 9.30
C PHE A 117 3.49 -8.66 8.82
N ARG A 118 3.99 -9.44 7.84
CA ARG A 118 3.32 -10.63 7.31
C ARG A 118 3.18 -11.73 8.36
N GLN A 119 4.26 -12.08 9.05
CA GLN A 119 4.27 -13.03 10.17
C GLN A 119 3.29 -12.60 11.29
N GLN A 120 3.26 -11.32 11.65
CA GLN A 120 2.34 -10.80 12.67
C GLN A 120 0.87 -10.87 12.22
N SER A 121 0.59 -10.64 10.93
CA SER A 121 -0.76 -10.78 10.36
C SER A 121 -1.25 -12.23 10.41
N ILE A 122 -0.41 -13.18 10.00
CA ILE A 122 -0.69 -14.62 10.05
C ILE A 122 -0.89 -15.09 11.49
N ARG A 123 -0.04 -14.66 12.43
CA ARG A 123 -0.10 -15.02 13.86
C ARG A 123 -1.46 -14.73 14.51
N PHE A 124 -2.15 -13.66 14.10
CA PHE A 124 -3.48 -13.32 14.62
C PHE A 124 -4.65 -13.94 13.84
N GLY A 125 -4.38 -14.71 12.79
CA GLY A 125 -5.41 -15.43 12.01
C GLY A 125 -5.90 -14.71 10.75
N THR A 126 -5.08 -13.84 10.15
CA THR A 126 -5.34 -13.31 8.80
C THR A 126 -5.16 -14.44 7.77
N GLN A 127 -6.14 -14.60 6.86
CA GLN A 127 -5.97 -15.46 5.69
C GLN A 127 -5.32 -14.63 4.57
N ILE A 128 -4.07 -14.95 4.22
CA ILE A 128 -3.35 -14.26 3.16
C ILE A 128 -3.45 -15.07 1.86
N LEU A 129 -3.84 -14.41 0.77
CA LEU A 129 -3.93 -14.95 -0.58
C LEU A 129 -2.88 -14.29 -1.47
N THR A 130 -1.93 -15.07 -1.98
CA THR A 130 -0.87 -14.61 -2.90
C THR A 130 -1.39 -14.48 -4.33
N GLU A 131 -2.45 -13.71 -4.52
CA GLU A 131 -3.11 -13.47 -5.81
C GLU A 131 -3.28 -11.96 -6.04
N THR A 132 -3.19 -11.53 -7.31
CA THR A 132 -3.46 -10.14 -7.72
C THR A 132 -4.95 -9.96 -7.99
N VAL A 133 -5.54 -8.90 -7.44
CA VAL A 133 -6.94 -8.52 -7.74
C VAL A 133 -6.99 -7.80 -9.08
N SER A 134 -7.76 -8.35 -10.02
CA SER A 134 -7.96 -7.78 -11.36
C SER A 134 -9.07 -6.74 -11.39
N SER A 135 -10.13 -6.94 -10.60
CA SER A 135 -11.31 -6.08 -10.55
C SER A 135 -12.13 -6.28 -9.28
N VAL A 136 -12.97 -5.30 -8.98
CA VAL A 136 -13.93 -5.29 -7.87
C VAL A 136 -15.30 -4.85 -8.36
N ASP A 137 -16.36 -5.26 -7.67
CA ASP A 137 -17.74 -4.85 -7.91
C ASP A 137 -18.34 -4.28 -6.61
N PHE A 138 -18.57 -2.96 -6.61
CA PHE A 138 -19.17 -2.22 -5.50
C PHE A 138 -20.68 -2.01 -5.64
N SER A 139 -21.31 -2.53 -6.71
CA SER A 139 -22.74 -2.31 -6.97
C SER A 139 -23.66 -3.16 -6.09
N THR A 140 -23.15 -4.25 -5.52
CA THR A 140 -23.89 -5.17 -4.64
C THR A 140 -23.15 -5.41 -3.33
N THR A 141 -23.89 -5.50 -2.23
CA THR A 141 -23.38 -6.00 -0.92
C THR A 141 -23.87 -7.43 -0.69
N PRO A 142 -23.00 -8.40 -0.30
CA PRO A 142 -21.55 -8.27 -0.13
C PRO A 142 -20.83 -7.97 -1.46
N PHE A 143 -19.78 -7.16 -1.38
CA PHE A 143 -18.95 -6.75 -2.50
C PHE A 143 -18.22 -7.95 -3.10
N LYS A 144 -17.95 -7.91 -4.41
CA LYS A 144 -17.25 -8.99 -5.11
C LYS A 144 -15.83 -8.56 -5.48
N VAL A 145 -14.87 -9.46 -5.26
CA VAL A 145 -13.46 -9.25 -5.59
C VAL A 145 -13.00 -10.41 -6.47
N PHE A 146 -12.43 -10.08 -7.61
CA PHE A 146 -11.99 -11.04 -8.62
C PHE A 146 -10.46 -11.01 -8.71
N SER A 147 -9.82 -12.18 -8.60
CA SER A 147 -8.38 -12.33 -8.83
C SER A 147 -8.06 -12.72 -10.27
N GLU A 148 -6.86 -12.35 -10.74
CA GLU A 148 -6.34 -12.75 -12.05
C GLU A 148 -6.28 -14.28 -12.20
N ASP A 149 -5.76 -14.94 -11.16
CA ASP A 149 -5.57 -16.39 -11.10
C ASP A 149 -6.89 -17.19 -11.04
N SER A 150 -8.03 -16.49 -10.92
CA SER A 150 -9.35 -17.03 -11.23
C SER A 150 -9.83 -18.23 -10.41
N LYS A 151 -9.20 -18.56 -9.27
CA LYS A 151 -9.53 -19.77 -8.48
C LYS A 151 -10.81 -19.63 -7.65
N ALA A 152 -11.06 -18.46 -7.07
CA ALA A 152 -12.26 -18.18 -6.28
C ALA A 152 -12.66 -16.69 -6.40
N THR A 153 -13.96 -16.40 -6.33
CA THR A 153 -14.44 -15.03 -6.07
C THR A 153 -14.48 -14.81 -4.56
N VAL A 154 -13.93 -13.71 -4.06
CA VAL A 154 -14.11 -13.31 -2.66
C VAL A 154 -15.34 -12.42 -2.57
N LEU A 155 -16.26 -12.77 -1.66
CA LEU A 155 -17.41 -11.99 -1.27
C LEU A 155 -17.12 -11.37 0.09
N ALA A 156 -17.19 -10.05 0.19
CA ALA A 156 -16.82 -9.32 1.40
C ALA A 156 -17.84 -8.24 1.79
N ASP A 157 -18.21 -8.21 3.07
CA ASP A 157 -19.16 -7.21 3.59
C ASP A 157 -18.53 -5.80 3.60
N ALA A 158 -17.22 -5.71 3.85
CA ALA A 158 -16.42 -4.48 3.79
C ALA A 158 -15.08 -4.69 3.07
N LEU A 159 -14.55 -3.62 2.46
CA LEU A 159 -13.24 -3.62 1.77
C LEU A 159 -12.29 -2.52 2.29
N ILE A 160 -11.00 -2.85 2.39
CA ILE A 160 -9.91 -1.88 2.55
C ILE A 160 -8.98 -1.94 1.33
N ILE A 161 -8.90 -0.84 0.60
CA ILE A 161 -8.01 -0.61 -0.53
C ILE A 161 -6.68 -0.09 0.02
N ALA A 162 -5.64 -0.92 0.00
CA ALA A 162 -4.30 -0.62 0.52
C ALA A 162 -3.21 -0.94 -0.51
N THR A 163 -3.53 -0.75 -1.80
CA THR A 163 -2.67 -1.07 -2.96
C THR A 163 -1.48 -0.13 -3.13
N GLY A 164 -1.46 0.99 -2.40
CA GLY A 164 -0.37 1.97 -2.39
C GLY A 164 -0.26 2.81 -3.67
N ALA A 165 0.92 3.39 -3.86
CA ALA A 165 1.32 4.08 -5.08
C ALA A 165 2.73 3.63 -5.46
N VAL A 166 3.09 3.75 -6.74
CA VAL A 166 4.42 3.42 -7.25
C VAL A 166 5.14 4.70 -7.66
N ALA A 167 6.36 4.92 -7.17
CA ALA A 167 7.18 6.04 -7.62
C ALA A 167 7.48 5.92 -9.13
N LYS A 168 7.20 6.99 -9.90
CA LYS A 168 7.44 7.00 -11.34
C LYS A 168 8.95 7.03 -11.60
N ARG A 169 9.45 6.04 -12.32
CA ARG A 169 10.85 5.94 -12.77
C ARG A 169 10.94 6.37 -14.24
N LEU A 170 12.11 6.83 -14.67
CA LEU A 170 12.43 6.96 -16.10
C LEU A 170 13.33 5.78 -16.50
N ASP A 171 13.12 5.25 -17.69
CA ASP A 171 13.98 4.23 -18.28
C ASP A 171 15.06 4.91 -19.15
N PHE A 172 16.32 4.60 -18.85
CA PHE A 172 17.50 5.00 -19.61
C PHE A 172 18.67 4.09 -19.21
N PRO A 173 19.70 3.92 -20.06
CA PRO A 173 20.91 3.16 -19.73
C PRO A 173 21.50 3.54 -18.37
N GLY A 174 21.60 2.56 -17.46
CA GLY A 174 22.05 2.78 -16.08
C GLY A 174 20.97 3.08 -15.03
N ALA A 175 19.72 3.35 -15.43
CA ALA A 175 18.62 3.67 -14.49
C ALA A 175 18.14 2.47 -13.64
N GLY A 176 18.26 1.26 -14.19
CA GLY A 176 17.66 0.04 -13.65
C GLY A 176 18.43 -0.61 -12.50
N GLU A 177 18.08 -1.87 -12.24
CA GLU A 177 18.67 -2.74 -11.22
C GLU A 177 19.76 -3.66 -11.83
N GLY A 178 20.46 -4.42 -11.00
CA GLY A 178 21.50 -5.35 -11.44
C GLY A 178 22.85 -4.70 -11.79
N SER A 179 23.78 -5.47 -12.36
CA SER A 179 25.20 -5.06 -12.50
C SER A 179 25.39 -3.79 -13.34
N GLY A 180 24.60 -3.61 -14.41
CA GLY A 180 24.63 -2.45 -15.30
C GLY A 180 23.71 -1.28 -14.90
N GLY A 181 23.07 -1.33 -13.72
CA GLY A 181 22.12 -0.30 -13.28
C GLY A 181 22.39 0.20 -11.84
N PHE A 182 22.13 1.48 -11.58
CA PHE A 182 22.50 2.16 -10.34
C PHE A 182 21.34 2.36 -9.35
N TRP A 183 20.18 1.73 -9.56
CA TRP A 183 19.10 1.69 -8.57
C TRP A 183 19.59 1.14 -7.22
N ASN A 184 19.25 1.83 -6.12
CA ASN A 184 19.76 1.61 -4.76
C ASN A 184 21.31 1.69 -4.62
N ARG A 185 22.03 2.11 -5.67
CA ARG A 185 23.50 2.27 -5.69
C ARG A 185 23.92 3.68 -6.11
N GLY A 186 23.03 4.64 -5.85
CA GLY A 186 23.16 6.06 -6.20
C GLY A 186 21.89 6.64 -6.81
N ILE A 187 21.02 5.81 -7.42
CA ILE A 187 19.70 6.23 -7.91
C ILE A 187 18.62 5.85 -6.90
N SER A 188 17.73 6.80 -6.58
CA SER A 188 16.58 6.66 -5.67
C SER A 188 15.35 7.41 -6.24
N ALA A 189 14.17 7.16 -5.65
CA ALA A 189 12.95 7.95 -5.86
C ALA A 189 12.35 8.51 -4.56
N CYS A 190 13.12 8.55 -3.46
CA CYS A 190 12.72 9.15 -2.19
C CYS A 190 13.88 9.91 -1.54
N ALA A 191 14.01 11.22 -1.79
CA ALA A 191 15.05 12.02 -1.15
C ALA A 191 14.94 12.07 0.39
N VAL A 192 13.73 11.94 0.95
CA VAL A 192 13.49 11.93 2.40
C VAL A 192 13.96 10.64 3.06
N CYS A 193 13.91 9.53 2.34
CA CYS A 193 14.34 8.21 2.80
C CYS A 193 15.87 8.13 2.79
N ASP A 194 16.47 8.34 1.61
CA ASP A 194 17.88 7.97 1.39
C ASP A 194 18.83 9.16 1.46
N GLY A 195 18.33 10.41 1.44
CA GLY A 195 19.16 11.62 1.33
C GLY A 195 20.16 11.82 2.48
N ALA A 196 19.94 11.18 3.62
CA ALA A 196 20.87 11.17 4.76
C ALA A 196 21.99 10.12 4.66
N ALA A 197 21.91 9.18 3.71
CA ALA A 197 22.84 8.06 3.59
C ALA A 197 24.29 8.54 3.36
N PRO A 198 25.31 7.87 3.94
CA PRO A 198 26.71 8.31 3.86
C PRO A 198 27.26 8.52 2.43
N ILE A 199 26.70 7.81 1.44
CA ILE A 199 27.09 7.92 0.03
C ILE A 199 26.79 9.28 -0.61
N PHE A 200 25.85 10.05 -0.06
CA PHE A 200 25.41 11.35 -0.60
C PHE A 200 26.00 12.55 0.16
N ARG A 201 26.62 12.31 1.31
CA ARG A 201 27.11 13.37 2.20
C ARG A 201 28.28 14.15 1.58
N ASP A 202 28.12 15.46 1.53
CA ASP A 202 29.05 16.42 0.92
C ASP A 202 29.37 16.12 -0.57
N LYS A 203 28.53 15.35 -1.25
CA LYS A 203 28.63 15.05 -2.69
C LYS A 203 27.68 15.89 -3.54
N PRO A 204 27.96 16.09 -4.84
CA PRO A 204 27.01 16.64 -5.78
C PRO A 204 25.89 15.63 -6.06
N LEU A 205 24.63 16.09 -6.03
CA LEU A 205 23.43 15.29 -6.21
C LEU A 205 22.58 15.86 -7.35
N ALA A 206 21.76 15.04 -7.99
CA ALA A 206 20.80 15.46 -9.02
C ALA A 206 19.36 15.10 -8.62
N VAL A 207 18.40 15.93 -9.02
CA VAL A 207 16.96 15.70 -8.88
C VAL A 207 16.31 15.87 -10.25
N ILE A 208 15.62 14.85 -10.76
CA ILE A 208 14.83 14.99 -11.99
C ILE A 208 13.40 15.36 -11.63
N GLY A 209 12.94 16.52 -12.11
CA GLY A 209 11.55 16.96 -11.95
C GLY A 209 11.35 18.46 -12.03
N GLY A 210 10.09 18.89 -11.96
CA GLY A 210 9.71 20.30 -12.06
C GLY A 210 8.34 20.66 -11.45
N GLY A 211 7.81 19.80 -10.59
CA GLY A 211 6.65 20.10 -9.73
C GLY A 211 7.10 20.49 -8.32
N ASP A 212 6.16 20.79 -7.42
CA ASP A 212 6.50 21.18 -6.03
C ASP A 212 7.36 20.12 -5.32
N SER A 213 7.08 18.82 -5.52
CA SER A 213 7.88 17.72 -4.97
C SER A 213 9.37 17.80 -5.36
N ALA A 214 9.68 18.19 -6.60
CA ALA A 214 11.08 18.35 -7.04
C ALA A 214 11.76 19.54 -6.33
N MET A 215 11.03 20.62 -6.04
CA MET A 215 11.56 21.76 -5.30
C MET A 215 11.76 21.41 -3.83
N GLU A 216 10.82 20.68 -3.22
CA GLU A 216 10.88 20.21 -1.83
C GLU A 216 12.04 19.22 -1.63
N GLU A 217 12.14 18.20 -2.49
CA GLU A 217 13.21 17.19 -2.42
C GLU A 217 14.59 17.80 -2.71
N ALA A 218 14.73 18.67 -3.72
CA ALA A 218 15.99 19.37 -3.97
C ALA A 218 16.40 20.26 -2.77
N THR A 219 15.46 21.00 -2.19
CA THR A 219 15.70 21.81 -0.99
C THR A 219 16.11 20.95 0.20
N PHE A 220 15.45 19.80 0.40
CA PHE A 220 15.79 18.85 1.46
C PHE A 220 17.22 18.30 1.31
N LEU A 221 17.62 17.91 0.09
CA LEU A 221 18.94 17.37 -0.20
C LEU A 221 20.08 18.37 0.03
N THR A 222 19.83 19.70 -0.02
CA THR A 222 20.88 20.71 0.28
C THR A 222 21.42 20.64 1.71
N LYS A 223 20.72 19.95 2.63
CA LYS A 223 21.21 19.66 3.99
C LYS A 223 22.36 18.66 4.02
N TYR A 224 22.45 17.79 3.02
CA TYR A 224 23.38 16.64 2.99
C TYR A 224 24.39 16.76 1.85
N GLY A 225 23.95 17.14 0.65
CA GLY A 225 24.81 17.33 -0.51
C GLY A 225 25.63 18.63 -0.45
N SER A 226 26.76 18.64 -1.14
CA SER A 226 27.55 19.86 -1.36
C SER A 226 26.89 20.79 -2.38
N LYS A 227 26.27 20.22 -3.42
CA LYS A 227 25.50 20.93 -4.45
C LYS A 227 24.38 20.03 -4.99
N VAL A 228 23.24 20.63 -5.38
CA VAL A 228 22.07 19.90 -5.90
C VAL A 228 21.69 20.47 -7.26
N TYR A 229 21.70 19.63 -8.29
CA TYR A 229 21.28 19.97 -9.64
C TYR A 229 19.83 19.57 -9.88
N ILE A 230 18.96 20.50 -10.26
CA ILE A 230 17.59 20.19 -10.69
C ILE A 230 17.59 20.05 -12.22
N ILE A 231 17.35 18.84 -12.72
CA ILE A 231 17.27 18.53 -14.15
C ILE A 231 15.79 18.58 -14.56
N HIS A 232 15.46 19.50 -15.45
CA HIS A 232 14.08 19.67 -15.92
C HIS A 232 13.99 19.85 -17.43
N ARG A 233 13.08 19.09 -18.05
CA ARG A 233 12.93 18.96 -19.51
C ARG A 233 12.30 20.18 -20.23
N ARG A 234 12.01 21.26 -19.51
CA ARG A 234 11.42 22.50 -20.04
C ARG A 234 12.19 23.71 -19.51
N ASP A 235 11.79 24.89 -19.97
CA ASP A 235 12.23 26.22 -19.57
C ASP A 235 11.50 26.78 -18.34
N ALA A 236 10.33 26.21 -17.99
CA ALA A 236 9.53 26.64 -16.84
C ALA A 236 9.04 25.47 -15.96
N PHE A 237 9.04 25.68 -14.64
CA PHE A 237 8.50 24.73 -13.66
C PHE A 237 6.96 24.78 -13.57
N ARG A 238 6.35 23.64 -13.21
CA ARG A 238 4.92 23.53 -12.82
C ARG A 238 4.69 23.88 -11.34
N ALA A 239 5.74 23.83 -10.52
CA ALA A 239 5.70 24.12 -9.08
C ALA A 239 5.07 25.48 -8.76
N SER A 240 4.52 25.64 -7.56
CA SER A 240 4.05 26.92 -7.04
C SER A 240 5.16 27.98 -7.02
N LYS A 241 4.80 29.25 -7.30
CA LYS A 241 5.78 30.37 -7.37
C LYS A 241 6.64 30.50 -6.11
N ILE A 242 6.09 30.16 -4.94
CA ILE A 242 6.79 30.23 -3.65
C ILE A 242 7.85 29.13 -3.54
N MET A 243 7.54 27.90 -3.99
CA MET A 243 8.53 26.81 -3.98
C MET A 243 9.62 27.03 -5.02
N GLN A 244 9.27 27.48 -6.24
CA GLN A 244 10.26 27.87 -7.25
C GLN A 244 11.24 28.91 -6.70
N LYS A 245 10.72 29.98 -6.09
CA LYS A 245 11.54 31.05 -5.51
C LYS A 245 12.50 30.51 -4.45
N ARG A 246 12.01 29.69 -3.49
CA ARG A 246 12.85 29.09 -2.43
C ARG A 246 13.95 28.18 -2.97
N ALA A 247 13.67 27.41 -4.01
CA ALA A 247 14.66 26.53 -4.63
C ALA A 247 15.73 27.33 -5.38
N ILE A 248 15.34 28.36 -6.14
CA ILE A 248 16.26 29.18 -6.96
C ILE A 248 17.09 30.14 -6.09
N GLU A 249 16.56 30.63 -4.97
CA GLU A 249 17.31 31.48 -4.01
C GLU A 249 18.35 30.70 -3.17
N ASN A 250 18.37 29.37 -3.23
CA ASN A 250 19.30 28.55 -2.46
C ASN A 250 20.65 28.43 -3.20
N PRO A 251 21.78 28.93 -2.65
CA PRO A 251 23.07 28.95 -3.33
C PRO A 251 23.69 27.55 -3.57
N LYS A 252 23.15 26.50 -2.94
CA LYS A 252 23.53 25.11 -3.21
C LYS A 252 22.77 24.49 -4.40
N ILE A 253 21.74 25.15 -4.93
CA ILE A 253 20.89 24.63 -6.00
C ILE A 253 21.28 25.28 -7.33
N GLU A 254 21.45 24.44 -8.36
CA GLU A 254 21.59 24.88 -9.75
C GLU A 254 20.52 24.20 -10.60
N VAL A 255 19.93 24.93 -11.56
CA VAL A 255 18.87 24.38 -12.42
C VAL A 255 19.39 24.18 -13.84
N LEU A 256 19.35 22.93 -14.30
CA LEU A 256 19.60 22.53 -15.67
C LEU A 256 18.26 22.50 -16.42
N TRP A 257 17.93 23.63 -17.02
CA TRP A 257 16.74 23.82 -17.86
C TRP A 257 16.84 23.10 -19.20
N ASN A 258 15.68 22.81 -19.82
CA ASN A 258 15.59 22.13 -21.11
C ASN A 258 16.46 20.87 -21.20
N SER A 259 16.63 20.14 -20.09
CA SER A 259 17.63 19.09 -19.95
C SER A 259 16.98 17.75 -19.60
N VAL A 260 17.51 16.68 -20.18
CA VAL A 260 17.11 15.28 -19.91
C VAL A 260 18.33 14.41 -19.66
N VAL A 261 18.20 13.35 -18.85
CA VAL A 261 19.26 12.35 -18.67
C VAL A 261 19.17 11.33 -19.80
N GLU A 262 20.27 11.12 -20.53
CA GLU A 262 20.38 10.03 -21.52
C GLU A 262 21.02 8.77 -20.95
N GLU A 263 21.91 8.88 -19.96
CA GLU A 263 22.64 7.74 -19.39
C GLU A 263 23.10 8.04 -17.96
N ALA A 264 23.09 7.05 -17.07
CA ALA A 264 23.82 7.05 -15.82
C ALA A 264 25.06 6.15 -15.95
N TYR A 265 26.22 6.64 -15.50
CA TYR A 265 27.48 5.92 -15.58
C TYR A 265 28.13 5.73 -14.20
N GLY A 266 28.98 4.71 -14.10
CA GLY A 266 29.59 4.29 -12.84
C GLY A 266 30.78 5.15 -12.41
N ASP A 267 31.09 5.08 -11.12
CA ASP A 267 32.33 5.61 -10.55
C ASP A 267 33.48 4.62 -10.83
N GLU A 268 34.37 4.98 -11.77
CA GLU A 268 35.51 4.16 -12.20
C GLU A 268 36.44 3.79 -11.03
N GLU A 269 36.66 4.73 -10.10
CA GLU A 269 37.50 4.53 -8.90
C GLU A 269 36.91 3.47 -7.95
N LYS A 270 35.58 3.25 -8.02
CA LYS A 270 34.84 2.25 -7.24
C LYS A 270 34.37 1.06 -8.09
N SER A 271 35.12 0.75 -9.15
CA SER A 271 34.88 -0.39 -10.03
C SER A 271 33.47 -0.39 -10.65
N ASN A 272 32.93 0.80 -10.96
CA ASN A 272 31.57 1.00 -11.47
C ASN A 272 30.46 0.39 -10.60
N ARG A 273 30.69 0.22 -9.28
CA ARG A 273 29.69 -0.36 -8.36
C ARG A 273 28.64 0.64 -7.87
N VAL A 274 28.89 1.94 -8.00
CA VAL A 274 28.00 3.04 -7.59
C VAL A 274 27.97 4.13 -8.67
N LEU A 275 26.97 5.01 -8.63
CA LEU A 275 26.82 6.12 -9.56
C LEU A 275 28.02 7.09 -9.49
N GLY A 276 28.65 7.35 -10.64
CA GLY A 276 29.73 8.33 -10.82
C GLY A 276 29.28 9.61 -11.54
N GLY A 277 28.19 9.55 -12.29
CA GLY A 277 27.55 10.72 -12.88
C GLY A 277 26.49 10.40 -13.93
N LEU A 278 26.04 11.44 -14.61
CA LEU A 278 24.95 11.42 -15.59
C LEU A 278 25.40 12.08 -16.89
N LYS A 279 25.01 11.53 -18.04
CA LYS A 279 25.03 12.25 -19.32
C LYS A 279 23.72 13.02 -19.44
N VAL A 280 23.81 14.35 -19.48
CA VAL A 280 22.68 15.27 -19.52
C VAL A 280 22.66 15.98 -20.86
N LYS A 281 21.58 15.80 -21.61
CA LYS A 281 21.37 16.41 -22.92
C LYS A 281 20.42 17.58 -22.84
N ASN A 282 20.82 18.70 -23.40
CA ASN A 282 19.94 19.84 -23.64
C ASN A 282 19.10 19.57 -24.89
N VAL A 283 17.77 19.57 -24.76
CA VAL A 283 16.84 19.25 -25.86
C VAL A 283 16.66 20.40 -26.85
N VAL A 284 17.13 21.61 -26.52
CA VAL A 284 17.05 22.80 -27.40
C VAL A 284 18.34 22.97 -28.20
N THR A 285 19.51 22.83 -27.57
CA THR A 285 20.81 22.98 -28.26
C THR A 285 21.35 21.68 -28.83
N GLY A 286 20.93 20.53 -28.29
CA GLY A 286 21.45 19.21 -28.64
C GLY A 286 22.72 18.82 -27.89
N ASP A 287 23.32 19.73 -27.11
CA ASP A 287 24.58 19.50 -26.39
C ASP A 287 24.41 18.42 -25.31
N VAL A 288 25.37 17.49 -25.25
CA VAL A 288 25.47 16.46 -24.21
C VAL A 288 26.62 16.81 -23.27
N THR A 289 26.34 16.92 -21.98
CA THR A 289 27.30 17.27 -20.94
C THR A 289 27.42 16.15 -19.90
N ASN A 290 28.63 15.92 -19.40
CA ASN A 290 28.90 14.93 -18.36
C ASN A 290 28.79 15.59 -16.98
N LEU A 291 27.72 15.31 -16.25
CA LEU A 291 27.45 15.84 -14.92
C LEU A 291 27.95 14.85 -13.85
N LYS A 292 29.07 15.16 -13.20
CA LYS A 292 29.59 14.36 -12.08
C LYS A 292 28.69 14.54 -10.84
N VAL A 293 27.93 13.51 -10.50
CA VAL A 293 27.07 13.41 -9.30
C VAL A 293 27.15 12.01 -8.71
N SER A 294 27.10 11.93 -7.38
CA SER A 294 27.11 10.64 -6.65
C SER A 294 25.70 10.15 -6.29
N GLY A 295 24.67 10.97 -6.55
CA GLY A 295 23.27 10.62 -6.32
C GLY A 295 22.33 11.22 -7.35
N LEU A 296 21.27 10.48 -7.69
CA LEU A 296 20.17 10.91 -8.54
C LEU A 296 18.83 10.53 -7.89
N PHE A 297 17.92 11.49 -7.80
CA PHE A 297 16.59 11.34 -7.19
C PHE A 297 15.47 11.63 -8.21
N PHE A 298 14.53 10.70 -8.37
CA PHE A 298 13.35 10.88 -9.21
C PHE A 298 12.21 11.58 -8.45
N ALA A 299 12.00 12.87 -8.74
CA ALA A 299 10.90 13.67 -8.20
C ALA A 299 9.83 13.99 -9.27
N ILE A 300 9.51 13.00 -10.11
CA ILE A 300 8.52 13.10 -11.21
C ILE A 300 7.10 12.68 -10.81
N GLY A 301 6.84 12.51 -9.51
CA GLY A 301 5.56 12.10 -8.94
C GLY A 301 5.43 10.58 -8.77
N HIS A 302 4.26 10.13 -8.33
CA HIS A 302 3.94 8.72 -8.14
C HIS A 302 2.66 8.37 -8.93
N GLU A 303 2.39 7.08 -9.09
CA GLU A 303 1.17 6.55 -9.70
C GLU A 303 0.40 5.72 -8.65
N PRO A 304 -0.75 6.19 -8.14
CA PRO A 304 -1.57 5.40 -7.23
C PRO A 304 -2.13 4.17 -7.94
N ALA A 305 -2.14 3.03 -7.24
CA ALA A 305 -2.56 1.75 -7.80
C ALA A 305 -4.10 1.60 -7.79
N THR A 306 -4.79 2.44 -8.57
CA THR A 306 -6.26 2.59 -8.58
C THR A 306 -6.94 2.05 -9.85
N LYS A 307 -6.19 1.61 -10.86
CA LYS A 307 -6.73 1.19 -12.18
C LYS A 307 -7.80 0.08 -12.09
N PHE A 308 -7.62 -0.89 -11.20
CA PHE A 308 -8.55 -2.02 -11.00
C PHE A 308 -9.92 -1.61 -10.43
N LEU A 309 -10.06 -0.39 -9.91
CA LEU A 309 -11.33 0.13 -9.38
C LEU A 309 -12.34 0.48 -10.48
N GLY A 310 -11.89 0.63 -11.74
CA GLY A 310 -12.78 0.87 -12.88
C GLY A 310 -13.61 2.17 -12.81
N GLY A 311 -13.17 3.15 -12.03
CA GLY A 311 -13.92 4.40 -11.81
C GLY A 311 -15.08 4.31 -10.81
N GLN A 312 -15.20 3.23 -10.05
CA GLN A 312 -16.29 3.05 -9.06
C GLN A 312 -16.07 3.82 -7.73
N LEU A 313 -14.87 4.35 -7.49
CA LEU A 313 -14.57 5.27 -6.40
C LEU A 313 -14.22 6.65 -6.94
N GLU A 314 -14.53 7.69 -6.17
CA GLU A 314 -14.09 9.05 -6.45
C GLU A 314 -12.55 9.12 -6.35
N LEU A 315 -11.92 9.57 -7.44
CA LEU A 315 -10.48 9.80 -7.52
C LEU A 315 -10.19 11.28 -7.74
N ASP A 316 -9.07 11.76 -7.22
CA ASP A 316 -8.61 13.12 -7.47
C ASP A 316 -7.98 13.28 -8.86
N SER A 317 -7.60 14.51 -9.22
CA SER A 317 -6.99 14.83 -10.53
C SER A 317 -5.65 14.13 -10.80
N ASP A 318 -4.99 13.58 -9.78
CA ASP A 318 -3.73 12.87 -9.87
C ASP A 318 -3.93 11.33 -9.77
N GLY A 319 -5.18 10.86 -9.59
CA GLY A 319 -5.60 9.46 -9.57
C GLY A 319 -5.71 8.81 -8.18
N TYR A 320 -5.51 9.57 -7.10
CA TYR A 320 -5.56 9.07 -5.72
C TYR A 320 -7.00 8.91 -5.26
N VAL A 321 -7.29 7.93 -4.40
CA VAL A 321 -8.64 7.74 -3.86
C VAL A 321 -9.00 8.88 -2.91
N VAL A 322 -10.14 9.54 -3.15
CA VAL A 322 -10.63 10.59 -2.28
C VAL A 322 -11.18 9.98 -0.99
N THR A 323 -10.64 10.42 0.14
CA THR A 323 -11.11 10.06 1.49
C THR A 323 -11.62 11.30 2.22
N LYS A 324 -12.62 11.15 3.09
CA LYS A 324 -13.06 12.25 3.96
C LYS A 324 -11.91 12.64 4.91
N PRO A 325 -11.48 13.92 4.97
CA PRO A 325 -10.29 14.32 5.71
C PRO A 325 -10.26 13.84 7.17
N GLY A 326 -9.18 13.16 7.55
CA GLY A 326 -9.00 12.58 8.88
C GLY A 326 -9.63 11.19 9.06
N THR A 327 -10.21 10.60 8.01
CA THR A 327 -10.75 9.21 7.99
C THR A 327 -10.27 8.49 6.73
N THR A 328 -10.68 7.23 6.54
CA THR A 328 -10.46 6.48 5.28
C THR A 328 -11.72 6.20 4.49
N GLN A 329 -12.85 6.80 4.90
CA GLN A 329 -14.12 6.63 4.21
C GLN A 329 -14.02 7.18 2.80
N THR A 330 -14.26 6.32 1.82
CA THR A 330 -14.32 6.68 0.40
C THR A 330 -15.71 7.18 0.02
N SER A 331 -15.95 7.41 -1.28
CA SER A 331 -17.28 7.71 -1.82
C SER A 331 -18.30 6.56 -1.65
N VAL A 332 -17.86 5.32 -1.41
CA VAL A 332 -18.73 4.15 -1.24
C VAL A 332 -18.71 3.69 0.24
N ARG A 333 -19.90 3.59 0.85
CA ARG A 333 -20.06 3.10 2.23
C ARG A 333 -19.62 1.63 2.31
N GLY A 334 -18.84 1.29 3.34
CA GLY A 334 -18.25 -0.05 3.50
C GLY A 334 -16.93 -0.26 2.72
N VAL A 335 -16.49 0.73 1.92
CA VAL A 335 -15.20 0.72 1.24
C VAL A 335 -14.30 1.83 1.80
N PHE A 336 -13.10 1.44 2.21
CA PHE A 336 -12.11 2.29 2.86
C PHE A 336 -10.80 2.30 2.07
N ALA A 337 -10.01 3.37 2.13
CA ALA A 337 -8.70 3.45 1.46
C ALA A 337 -7.57 3.81 2.43
N ALA A 338 -6.42 3.14 2.34
CA ALA A 338 -5.35 3.18 3.33
C ALA A 338 -3.95 3.30 2.69
N GLY A 339 -3.07 4.07 3.32
CA GLY A 339 -1.70 4.31 2.84
C GLY A 339 -1.64 5.19 1.59
N ASP A 340 -0.54 5.06 0.85
CA ASP A 340 -0.17 5.92 -0.28
C ASP A 340 -1.20 5.96 -1.42
N VAL A 341 -2.18 5.04 -1.48
CA VAL A 341 -3.26 5.07 -2.48
C VAL A 341 -4.22 6.27 -2.31
N GLN A 342 -4.26 6.84 -1.09
CA GLN A 342 -5.01 8.07 -0.75
C GLN A 342 -4.13 9.18 -0.16
N ASP A 343 -2.91 8.87 0.29
CA ASP A 343 -1.95 9.87 0.77
C ASP A 343 -0.90 10.23 -0.28
N LYS A 344 -1.11 11.34 -0.99
CA LYS A 344 -0.09 11.93 -1.87
C LYS A 344 0.91 12.85 -1.16
N LYS A 345 0.70 13.14 0.13
CA LYS A 345 1.42 14.18 0.87
C LYS A 345 2.58 13.65 1.70
N TYR A 346 2.36 12.64 2.55
CA TYR A 346 3.40 12.14 3.46
C TYR A 346 4.16 10.96 2.86
N ARG A 347 3.47 9.93 2.35
CA ARG A 347 4.06 8.79 1.63
C ARG A 347 5.21 8.14 2.41
N GLN A 348 4.97 7.77 3.67
CA GLN A 348 5.95 7.10 4.55
C GLN A 348 5.38 5.80 5.09
N ALA A 349 6.25 4.80 5.32
CA ALA A 349 5.82 3.49 5.85
C ALA A 349 5.07 3.60 7.19
N ILE A 350 5.46 4.53 8.07
CA ILE A 350 4.80 4.74 9.36
C ILE A 350 3.45 5.48 9.24
N THR A 351 3.31 6.45 8.31
CA THR A 351 2.01 7.08 8.06
C THR A 351 1.06 6.10 7.39
N ALA A 352 1.56 5.29 6.45
CA ALA A 352 0.82 4.20 5.83
C ALA A 352 0.33 3.16 6.85
N ALA A 353 1.23 2.64 7.69
CA ALA A 353 0.88 1.72 8.79
C ALA A 353 -0.15 2.34 9.74
N GLY A 354 0.05 3.61 10.12
CA GLY A 354 -0.93 4.39 10.87
C GLY A 354 -2.29 4.36 10.19
N THR A 355 -2.37 4.77 8.92
CA THR A 355 -3.58 4.66 8.06
C THR A 355 -4.12 3.24 7.86
N GLY A 356 -3.62 2.22 8.57
CA GLY A 356 -4.24 0.92 8.74
C GLY A 356 -5.30 0.83 9.87
N VAL A 357 -5.45 1.79 10.80
CA VAL A 357 -6.20 1.61 12.10
C VAL A 357 -7.30 2.67 12.46
N VAL A 358 -8.39 2.93 11.68
CA VAL A 358 -9.36 4.04 11.93
C VAL A 358 -10.26 3.53 13.02
N PHE A 359 -10.60 4.41 13.92
CA PHE A 359 -11.72 4.26 14.82
C PHE A 359 -12.81 5.31 14.49
N TYR A 360 -13.81 4.94 13.69
CA TYR A 360 -15.04 5.70 13.50
C TYR A 360 -15.96 5.42 14.68
N CYS A 361 -16.01 6.37 15.60
CA CYS A 361 -17.06 6.43 16.61
C CYS A 361 -18.11 7.43 16.14
N ASP A 362 -19.14 6.92 15.47
CA ASP A 362 -20.40 7.66 15.32
C ASP A 362 -21.36 7.27 16.43
N ARG A 363 -21.14 7.91 17.57
CA ARG A 363 -22.26 8.38 18.37
C ARG A 363 -22.50 9.85 18.02
N THR A 364 -23.39 10.17 17.09
CA THR A 364 -24.56 11.06 17.35
C THR A 364 -25.60 11.11 16.23
N GLY A 365 -26.30 9.99 16.03
CA GLY A 365 -27.69 10.02 15.55
C GLY A 365 -28.66 10.51 16.62
N GLY A 366 -28.49 11.72 17.17
CA GLY A 366 -29.40 12.28 18.18
C GLY A 366 -28.86 13.49 18.95
N VAL A 367 -29.65 14.57 18.99
CA VAL A 367 -29.37 15.76 19.80
C VAL A 367 -29.66 15.46 21.28
N LEU A 368 -28.64 15.16 22.08
CA LEU A 368 -28.78 15.03 23.54
C LEU A 368 -27.62 15.68 24.31
N THR A 369 -27.99 16.60 25.19
CA THR A 369 -27.10 17.45 26.00
C THR A 369 -26.69 16.81 27.32
N SER A 370 -25.85 15.77 27.29
CA SER A 370 -25.09 15.32 28.48
C SER A 370 -24.05 14.25 28.15
N TYR A 371 -22.82 14.39 28.66
CA TYR A 371 -21.79 13.36 28.55
C TYR A 371 -21.84 12.39 29.74
N GLU A 372 -22.09 11.10 29.48
CA GLU A 372 -21.60 9.99 30.31
C GLU A 372 -20.64 9.14 29.47
N LEU A 373 -19.48 8.81 30.04
CA LEU A 373 -18.43 8.02 29.40
C LEU A 373 -18.36 6.67 30.11
N GLU A 374 -18.85 5.61 29.47
CA GLU A 374 -18.58 4.23 29.87
C GLU A 374 -17.36 3.71 29.11
N MET A 375 -16.32 3.30 29.85
CA MET A 375 -15.24 2.47 29.33
C MET A 375 -15.50 1.01 29.73
N CYS A 376 -15.73 0.15 28.75
CA CYS A 376 -15.81 -1.30 28.96
C CYS A 376 -14.44 -1.94 28.76
N VAL A 377 -13.97 -2.72 29.73
CA VAL A 377 -12.78 -3.58 29.61
C VAL A 377 -13.23 -5.03 29.79
N GLY A 378 -13.50 -5.71 28.68
CA GLY A 378 -14.07 -7.06 28.68
C GLY A 378 -15.57 -7.11 29.01
N ARG A 379 -16.07 -8.31 29.36
CA ARG A 379 -17.50 -8.59 29.60
C ARG A 379 -18.02 -8.18 30.99
N THR A 380 -17.36 -7.25 31.68
CA THR A 380 -17.75 -6.82 33.04
C THR A 380 -17.71 -5.30 33.15
N ALA A 381 -18.84 -4.68 33.46
CA ALA A 381 -18.94 -3.22 33.64
C ALA A 381 -18.33 -2.80 34.99
N VAL A 382 -17.41 -1.83 34.98
CA VAL A 382 -16.69 -1.36 36.18
C VAL A 382 -16.98 0.12 36.46
N GLY A 383 -18.20 0.39 36.92
CA GLY A 383 -18.58 1.63 37.62
C GLY A 383 -18.93 2.84 36.74
N ARG A 384 -19.85 3.66 37.24
CA ARG A 384 -20.36 4.88 36.59
C ARG A 384 -19.61 6.12 37.09
N TRP A 385 -19.05 6.92 36.18
CA TRP A 385 -18.21 8.09 36.50
C TRP A 385 -18.87 9.39 36.07
N ARG A 386 -18.94 10.38 36.98
CA ARG A 386 -19.61 11.67 36.73
C ARG A 386 -18.61 12.83 36.77
N LEU A 387 -18.30 13.40 35.61
CA LEU A 387 -17.46 14.60 35.49
C LEU A 387 -18.31 15.86 35.63
N THR A 388 -18.02 16.69 36.63
CA THR A 388 -18.72 17.97 36.83
C THR A 388 -17.80 19.12 36.41
N LYS A 389 -18.24 19.96 35.48
CA LYS A 389 -17.46 21.07 34.93
C LYS A 389 -17.46 22.26 35.91
N VAL A 390 -16.29 22.64 36.43
CA VAL A 390 -16.14 23.77 37.38
C VAL A 390 -15.26 24.86 36.79
N GLY A 391 -15.87 25.73 35.97
CA GLY A 391 -15.25 26.97 35.48
C GLY A 391 -14.16 26.83 34.42
N LEU A 392 -13.61 27.97 34.01
CA LEU A 392 -12.55 28.07 33.00
C LEU A 392 -11.22 27.49 33.52
N GLY A 393 -10.66 26.53 32.78
CA GLY A 393 -9.25 26.14 32.88
C GLY A 393 -8.86 25.14 33.98
N LYS A 394 -9.80 24.52 34.71
CA LYS A 394 -9.46 23.49 35.72
C LYS A 394 -10.33 22.23 35.60
N VAL A 395 -9.67 21.08 35.57
CA VAL A 395 -10.29 19.74 35.68
C VAL A 395 -9.82 19.11 36.98
N ALA A 396 -10.75 18.66 37.82
CA ALA A 396 -10.44 17.91 39.04
C ALA A 396 -10.83 16.44 38.85
N ILE A 397 -9.88 15.53 39.09
CA ILE A 397 -10.11 14.09 39.10
C ILE A 397 -10.27 13.65 40.56
N ALA A 398 -11.43 13.13 40.91
CA ALA A 398 -11.69 12.58 42.24
C ALA A 398 -11.55 11.04 42.21
N TYR A 399 -10.59 10.51 42.97
CA TYR A 399 -10.44 9.07 43.17
C TYR A 399 -11.33 8.57 44.31
N PRO A 400 -12.13 7.51 44.11
CA PRO A 400 -12.76 6.79 45.20
C PRO A 400 -11.78 5.75 45.75
N VAL A 401 -11.04 6.10 46.81
CA VAL A 401 -10.34 5.13 47.65
C VAL A 401 -11.10 5.01 48.98
N PRO A 402 -11.45 3.81 49.45
CA PRO A 402 -12.02 3.66 50.78
C PRO A 402 -10.94 4.00 51.84
N MET A 403 -11.32 4.89 52.77
CA MET A 403 -10.52 5.47 53.86
C MET A 403 -9.62 6.69 53.53
N ARG A 404 -9.89 7.76 54.30
CA ARG A 404 -9.11 9.00 54.54
C ARG A 404 -9.01 10.01 53.38
N ARG A 405 -9.77 11.11 53.54
CA ARG A 405 -9.75 12.31 52.68
C ARG A 405 -8.39 13.01 52.68
N LYS A 406 -7.73 13.07 51.52
CA LYS A 406 -6.84 14.18 51.12
C LYS A 406 -7.06 14.46 49.63
N LEU A 407 -7.36 15.72 49.27
CA LEU A 407 -7.32 16.14 47.87
C LEU A 407 -5.85 16.33 47.46
N LEU A 408 -5.44 15.71 46.37
CA LEU A 408 -4.18 16.03 45.70
C LEU A 408 -4.50 16.92 44.48
N THR A 409 -4.03 18.16 44.48
CA THR A 409 -4.17 19.07 43.35
C THR A 409 -2.91 19.00 42.51
N ILE A 410 -2.99 18.36 41.33
CA ILE A 410 -1.88 18.33 40.37
C ILE A 410 -2.05 19.51 39.41
N LEU A 411 -1.07 20.41 39.40
CA LEU A 411 -0.97 21.48 38.40
C LEU A 411 -0.21 20.94 37.18
N VAL A 412 -0.87 20.91 36.03
CA VAL A 412 -0.25 20.58 34.74
C VAL A 412 0.07 21.91 34.03
N PRO A 413 1.32 22.13 33.55
CA PRO A 413 1.67 23.34 32.81
C PRO A 413 1.01 23.37 31.42
N GLU A 414 1.03 24.54 30.79
CA GLU A 414 0.20 24.90 29.63
C GLU A 414 0.26 23.90 28.46
N LEU A 415 -0.91 23.56 27.92
CA LEU A 415 -1.04 22.76 26.71
C LEU A 415 -0.55 23.53 25.48
N PRO A 416 0.19 22.91 24.55
CA PRO A 416 0.59 23.57 23.30
C PRO A 416 -0.63 23.96 22.46
N THR A 417 -0.54 25.11 21.79
CA THR A 417 -1.63 25.67 20.98
C THR A 417 -2.20 24.72 19.92
N GLN A 418 -3.49 24.89 19.66
CA GLN A 418 -4.40 24.07 18.84
C GLN A 418 -3.84 23.51 17.51
N ARG A 419 -2.92 24.20 16.84
CA ARG A 419 -2.24 23.72 15.62
C ARG A 419 -1.38 22.46 15.80
N HIS A 420 -0.83 22.22 17.00
CA HIS A 420 -0.05 20.99 17.24
C HIS A 420 -0.92 19.75 17.43
N LEU A 421 -2.21 19.91 17.75
CA LEU A 421 -3.18 18.81 17.91
C LEU A 421 -3.75 18.30 16.58
N GLU A 422 -3.61 19.06 15.49
CA GLU A 422 -4.03 18.63 14.15
C GLU A 422 -3.08 17.59 13.54
N ALA A 423 -1.78 17.65 13.88
CA ALA A 423 -0.76 16.72 13.41
C ALA A 423 -0.87 15.29 14.00
N TRP A 424 -1.72 15.08 15.01
CA TRP A 424 -1.91 13.80 15.71
C TRP A 424 -3.28 13.14 15.45
N ARG A 425 -4.08 13.66 14.51
CA ARG A 425 -5.50 13.31 14.36
C ARG A 425 -5.88 12.35 13.22
N GLY A 426 -4.92 11.76 12.49
CA GLY A 426 -5.23 10.87 11.37
C GLY A 426 -4.16 9.83 11.11
N CYS A 427 -4.32 8.64 11.71
CA CYS A 427 -3.50 7.45 11.47
C CYS A 427 -4.40 6.23 11.63
N MET A 428 -5.17 5.99 10.57
CA MET A 428 -6.43 5.29 10.65
C MET A 428 -6.84 4.56 9.30
N ALA A 429 -7.27 3.26 9.28
CA ALA A 429 -8.24 2.44 8.43
C ALA A 429 -9.24 1.45 9.15
N ALA A 430 -8.79 0.40 9.87
CA ALA A 430 -9.54 -0.89 10.03
C ALA A 430 -10.72 -1.05 11.02
N LEU A 431 -10.89 -0.24 12.05
CA LEU A 431 -12.04 -0.39 12.98
C LEU A 431 -13.30 0.31 12.44
N ASP A 432 -13.19 1.13 11.38
CA ASP A 432 -14.36 1.61 10.62
C ASP A 432 -15.11 0.47 9.95
N ALA A 433 -14.35 -0.50 9.42
CA ALA A 433 -14.92 -1.73 8.92
C ALA A 433 -15.62 -2.48 10.07
N GLU A 434 -15.02 -2.55 11.26
CA GLU A 434 -15.69 -3.16 12.42
C GLU A 434 -16.99 -2.44 12.81
N HIS A 435 -17.00 -1.10 12.89
CA HIS A 435 -18.20 -0.33 13.22
C HIS A 435 -19.30 -0.49 12.15
N TYR A 436 -18.93 -0.42 10.87
CA TYR A 436 -19.85 -0.67 9.76
C TYR A 436 -20.44 -2.09 9.82
N LEU A 437 -19.63 -3.11 10.14
CA LEU A 437 -20.08 -4.49 10.34
C LEU A 437 -21.01 -4.64 11.56
N GLN A 438 -20.83 -3.84 12.61
CA GLN A 438 -21.75 -3.77 13.74
C GLN A 438 -23.06 -3.06 13.39
N GLU A 439 -23.01 -1.98 12.59
CA GLU A 439 -24.20 -1.26 12.10
C GLU A 439 -25.11 -2.17 11.28
N ILE A 440 -24.57 -2.89 10.28
CA ILE A 440 -25.37 -3.78 9.42
C ILE A 440 -25.98 -4.94 10.23
N GLY A 441 -25.21 -5.56 11.12
CA GLY A 441 -25.73 -6.62 12.01
C GLY A 441 -26.79 -6.12 12.99
N SER A 442 -26.76 -4.84 13.38
CA SER A 442 -27.81 -4.21 14.19
C SER A 442 -29.08 -3.83 13.38
N GLN A 443 -29.03 -3.84 12.04
CA GLN A 443 -30.21 -3.63 11.21
C GLN A 443 -30.94 -4.95 10.90
N GLU A 444 -30.21 -6.04 10.67
CA GLU A 444 -30.80 -7.39 10.54
C GLU A 444 -31.55 -7.80 11.82
N GLY A 445 -31.05 -7.44 13.01
CA GLY A 445 -31.72 -7.67 14.30
C GLY A 445 -32.93 -6.77 14.61
N LYS A 446 -33.45 -6.02 13.63
CA LYS A 446 -34.67 -5.18 13.76
C LYS A 446 -35.78 -5.56 12.77
N SER A 447 -35.57 -6.61 11.99
CA SER A 447 -36.59 -7.22 11.13
C SER A 447 -36.98 -8.60 11.65
N ASP A 448 -37.64 -8.62 12.81
CA ASP A 448 -38.55 -9.67 13.32
C ASP A 448 -39.40 -9.08 14.46
#